data_AF-A0A667HU28-F1
#
_entry.id   AF-A0A667HU28-F1
#
_cell.length_a   1.000
_cell.length_b   1.000
_cell.length_c   1.000
_cell.angle_alpha   90.00
_cell.angle_beta   90.00
_cell.angle_gamma   90.00
#
_symmetry.space_group_name_H-M   'P 1'
#
loop_
_entity.id
_entity.type
_entity.pdbx_description
1 polymer ?
#
loop_
_entity_poly.entity_id
_entity_poly.type
_entity_poly.pdbx_seq_one_letter_code
_entity_poly.pdbx_strand_id
1 'polypeptide(L)'
;MAVSGGSCWKDGHAGVAVSLAPAAVSSFFRPQKNLGMDEEGVRQPSGPPTRKKFFIPLDEDEAPPAGRGNPVLKFVRHVPWEFGDVLPDYVLGQSTCALFLSLRYHNLHPDYIHGRLQSLGKSFALRVLLIQVDVKDPQQALKELAKMCILADCTLVLAWSPEEAGRYLETYKAYEQKPADLLMEKLEQDFVARVTECLTTVKSVNKTDSQTLLTTFGSLEQLIAASREDLALCPGLGPQKARRLFDVLHKPFLKVPR
;
A
#
# COMPACT_ATOMS: atom_id res chain seq x y z
N MET A 1 -27.79 45.46 -14.82
CA MET A 1 -28.94 46.36 -14.99
C MET A 1 -30.19 45.50 -15.12
N ALA A 2 -30.96 45.38 -14.05
CA ALA A 2 -32.31 44.83 -14.09
C ALA A 2 -33.26 45.97 -13.72
N VAL A 3 -34.21 46.28 -14.60
CA VAL A 3 -35.42 47.05 -14.25
C VAL A 3 -36.56 46.53 -15.12
N SER A 4 -37.54 45.90 -14.50
CA SER A 4 -38.93 45.96 -14.95
C SER A 4 -39.81 45.61 -13.75
N GLY A 5 -40.43 46.63 -13.18
CA GLY A 5 -41.45 46.53 -12.16
C GLY A 5 -42.36 47.76 -12.22
N GLY A 6 -43.66 47.51 -12.29
CA GLY A 6 -44.75 48.48 -12.21
C GLY A 6 -46.05 47.73 -12.54
N SER A 7 -46.75 47.20 -11.53
CA SER A 7 -47.91 47.83 -10.82
C SER A 7 -49.22 47.60 -11.63
N CYS A 8 -50.42 47.38 -11.08
CA CYS A 8 -51.02 47.77 -9.82
C CYS A 8 -52.37 47.02 -9.62
N TRP A 9 -52.57 46.40 -8.44
CA TRP A 9 -53.73 46.43 -7.52
C TRP A 9 -55.17 46.05 -7.93
N LYS A 10 -55.79 45.24 -7.04
CA LYS A 10 -57.05 45.41 -6.26
C LYS A 10 -57.69 44.01 -6.03
N ASP A 11 -58.32 43.63 -4.93
CA ASP A 11 -58.52 44.14 -3.56
C ASP A 11 -59.21 43.00 -2.77
N GLY A 12 -58.88 42.85 -1.47
CA GLY A 12 -59.78 42.40 -0.37
C GLY A 12 -60.15 40.92 -0.21
N HIS A 13 -60.42 40.38 0.99
CA HIS A 13 -60.10 40.75 2.39
C HIS A 13 -60.53 39.57 3.32
N ALA A 14 -60.04 39.59 4.56
CA ALA A 14 -60.36 38.76 5.76
C ALA A 14 -59.48 37.49 5.93
N GLY A 15 -58.56 37.36 6.89
CA GLY A 15 -58.60 37.66 8.35
C GLY A 15 -58.69 36.30 9.10
N VAL A 16 -57.87 35.92 10.08
CA VAL A 16 -57.36 36.62 11.27
C VAL A 16 -56.18 35.84 11.94
N ALA A 17 -55.18 36.63 12.42
CA ALA A 17 -54.21 36.54 13.55
C ALA A 17 -53.74 35.17 14.13
N VAL A 18 -52.43 34.86 14.28
CA VAL A 18 -51.30 35.46 15.05
C VAL A 18 -51.43 35.36 16.58
N SER A 19 -50.46 34.72 17.24
CA SER A 19 -49.85 35.22 18.49
C SER A 19 -48.48 34.61 18.80
N LEU A 20 -47.53 35.50 19.11
CA LEU A 20 -46.20 35.27 19.69
C LEU A 20 -46.25 35.10 21.23
N ALA A 21 -45.12 34.68 21.81
CA ALA A 21 -44.77 34.43 23.23
C ALA A 21 -45.02 35.59 24.23
N PRO A 22 -44.85 35.37 25.56
CA PRO A 22 -43.58 35.79 26.20
C PRO A 22 -43.12 34.98 27.45
N ALA A 23 -41.97 35.39 28.01
CA ALA A 23 -41.18 34.85 29.12
C ALA A 23 -41.58 35.35 30.53
N ALA A 24 -41.11 34.65 31.59
CA ALA A 24 -40.66 35.17 32.91
C ALA A 24 -40.31 33.97 33.85
N VAL A 25 -39.09 33.78 34.35
CA VAL A 25 -38.42 34.38 35.54
C VAL A 25 -38.96 33.87 36.89
N SER A 26 -38.14 33.11 37.65
CA SER A 26 -37.73 33.48 39.02
C SER A 26 -36.67 32.54 39.60
N SER A 27 -35.58 33.17 39.99
CA SER A 27 -34.41 32.72 40.77
C SER A 27 -34.68 32.49 42.26
N PHE A 28 -33.92 31.59 42.90
CA PHE A 28 -33.54 31.67 44.33
C PHE A 28 -32.20 30.90 44.52
N PHE A 29 -31.05 31.58 44.47
CA PHE A 29 -30.26 32.24 45.54
C PHE A 29 -29.13 31.34 46.11
N ARG A 30 -27.90 31.82 45.87
CA ARG A 30 -26.54 31.35 46.26
C ARG A 30 -26.28 31.63 47.77
N PRO A 31 -25.16 31.22 48.44
CA PRO A 31 -23.74 31.58 48.11
C PRO A 31 -22.68 30.51 48.56
N GLN A 32 -21.34 30.59 48.44
CA GLN A 32 -20.29 31.19 47.60
C GLN A 32 -18.93 30.82 48.26
N LYS A 33 -17.82 30.79 47.49
CA LYS A 33 -16.35 30.85 47.82
C LYS A 33 -15.58 29.54 47.63
N ASN A 34 -14.42 29.49 46.97
CA ASN A 34 -13.42 30.52 46.65
C ASN A 34 -12.72 30.26 45.29
N LEU A 35 -12.13 31.33 44.77
CA LEU A 35 -11.28 31.42 43.59
C LEU A 35 -9.90 30.78 43.79
N GLY A 36 -9.34 30.29 42.70
CA GLY A 36 -7.90 30.07 42.47
C GLY A 36 -7.68 29.69 41.00
N MET A 37 -7.21 30.65 40.19
CA MET A 37 -6.47 30.40 38.94
C MET A 37 -5.18 29.65 39.35
N ASP A 38 -4.61 28.70 38.59
CA ASP A 38 -3.66 28.93 37.50
C ASP A 38 -3.30 27.59 36.81
N GLU A 39 -2.79 27.69 35.57
CA GLU A 39 -2.04 26.70 34.76
C GLU A 39 -2.82 25.75 33.79
N GLU A 40 -2.84 26.17 32.52
CA GLU A 40 -3.00 25.31 31.35
C GLU A 40 -1.87 24.26 31.27
N GLY A 41 -2.18 23.04 31.71
CA GLY A 41 -1.35 21.86 31.48
C GLY A 41 -1.63 21.24 30.11
N VAL A 42 -0.67 21.39 29.19
CA VAL A 42 -0.55 20.67 27.91
C VAL A 42 -0.79 19.17 28.10
N ARG A 43 -1.89 18.62 27.56
CA ARG A 43 -2.10 17.17 27.46
C ARG A 43 -1.20 16.61 26.36
N GLN A 44 -0.06 16.02 26.74
CA GLN A 44 0.69 15.13 25.85
C GLN A 44 -0.10 13.84 25.62
N PRO A 45 -0.23 13.33 24.38
CA PRO A 45 -0.58 11.93 24.17
C PRO A 45 0.71 11.11 24.09
N SER A 46 1.07 10.40 25.16
CA SER A 46 2.20 9.47 25.16
C SER A 46 1.83 8.17 25.88
N GLY A 47 0.96 7.38 25.25
CA GLY A 47 0.99 5.93 25.45
C GLY A 47 1.99 5.34 24.46
N PRO A 48 2.87 4.39 24.86
CA PRO A 48 3.66 3.63 23.89
C PRO A 48 2.68 2.93 22.94
N PRO A 49 3.00 2.77 21.63
CA PRO A 49 2.14 2.00 20.74
C PRO A 49 1.97 0.62 21.38
N THR A 50 0.72 0.23 21.64
CA THR A 50 0.41 -1.13 22.09
C THR A 50 1.05 -2.07 21.09
N ARG A 51 2.10 -2.78 21.52
CA ARG A 51 2.85 -3.70 20.67
C ARG A 51 1.83 -4.70 20.15
N LYS A 52 1.46 -4.59 18.86
CA LYS A 52 0.38 -5.40 18.28
C LYS A 52 0.80 -6.87 18.41
N LYS A 53 0.17 -7.59 19.32
CA LYS A 53 0.53 -8.97 19.64
C LYS A 53 0.14 -9.88 18.48
N PHE A 54 1.07 -10.76 18.10
CA PHE A 54 0.84 -11.82 17.12
C PHE A 54 0.34 -13.05 17.87
N PHE A 55 -0.75 -13.66 17.39
CA PHE A 55 -1.36 -14.82 18.05
C PHE A 55 -1.15 -16.10 17.23
N ILE A 56 -0.96 -17.21 17.96
CA ILE A 56 -0.82 -18.57 17.44
C ILE A 56 -1.92 -19.43 18.07
N PRO A 57 -2.66 -20.27 17.32
CA PRO A 57 -3.67 -21.16 17.87
C PRO A 57 -3.11 -22.06 18.95
N LEU A 58 -3.97 -22.37 19.91
CA LEU A 58 -3.86 -23.56 20.75
C LEU A 58 -4.70 -24.64 20.08
N ASP A 59 -4.08 -25.76 19.68
CA ASP A 59 -4.86 -26.93 19.25
C ASP A 59 -5.50 -27.58 20.50
N GLU A 60 -6.83 -27.60 20.60
CA GLU A 60 -7.58 -28.23 21.70
C GLU A 60 -7.66 -29.76 21.63
N ASP A 61 -7.17 -30.39 20.56
CA ASP A 61 -7.03 -31.85 20.50
C ASP A 61 -5.62 -32.19 19.98
N GLU A 62 -4.83 -32.80 20.86
CA GLU A 62 -3.43 -33.22 20.66
C GLU A 62 -2.38 -32.08 20.66
N ALA A 63 -2.22 -31.43 21.81
CA ALA A 63 -1.05 -30.63 22.11
C ALA A 63 0.24 -31.44 21.81
N PRO A 64 1.09 -31.00 20.87
CA PRO A 64 2.36 -31.67 20.67
C PRO A 64 3.20 -31.40 21.95
N PRO A 65 3.81 -32.43 22.56
CA PRO A 65 4.43 -32.33 23.88
C PRO A 65 5.39 -31.14 23.94
N ALA A 66 5.41 -30.45 25.09
CA ALA A 66 6.21 -29.24 25.36
C ALA A 66 7.64 -29.38 24.78
N GLY A 67 7.85 -28.85 23.58
CA GLY A 67 9.03 -29.13 22.76
C GLY A 67 8.77 -29.35 21.25
N ARG A 68 7.51 -29.50 20.85
CA ARG A 68 7.11 -29.90 19.49
C ARG A 68 6.12 -28.91 18.83
N GLY A 69 6.29 -27.62 19.08
CA GLY A 69 5.61 -26.57 18.30
C GLY A 69 6.14 -26.52 16.86
N ASN A 70 5.39 -25.88 15.96
CA ASN A 70 5.80 -25.66 14.57
C ASN A 70 7.25 -25.14 14.49
N PRO A 71 8.15 -25.79 13.71
CA PRO A 71 9.57 -25.42 13.65
C PRO A 71 9.81 -23.95 13.27
N VAL A 72 8.86 -23.32 12.58
CA VAL A 72 8.90 -21.90 12.20
C VAL A 72 9.02 -20.97 13.41
N LEU A 73 8.39 -21.31 14.54
CA LEU A 73 8.37 -20.45 15.73
C LEU A 73 9.75 -20.23 16.34
N LYS A 74 10.69 -21.17 16.16
CA LYS A 74 12.08 -21.04 16.64
C LYS A 74 12.85 -19.93 15.92
N PHE A 75 12.38 -19.54 14.74
CA PHE A 75 13.01 -18.55 13.88
C PHE A 75 12.33 -17.17 13.95
N VAL A 76 11.17 -17.06 14.61
CA VAL A 76 10.50 -15.78 14.86
C VAL A 76 11.09 -15.16 16.14
N ARG A 77 11.95 -14.16 15.99
CA ARG A 77 12.70 -13.51 17.07
C ARG A 77 12.48 -12.01 17.18
N HIS A 78 12.19 -11.35 16.06
CA HIS A 78 12.07 -9.89 15.99
C HIS A 78 10.68 -9.39 16.42
N VAL A 79 9.70 -10.29 16.50
CA VAL A 79 8.30 -10.00 16.79
C VAL A 79 7.86 -10.81 18.01
N PRO A 80 7.19 -10.18 19.01
CA PRO A 80 6.65 -10.93 20.14
C PRO A 80 5.42 -11.71 19.68
N TRP A 81 5.25 -12.90 20.23
CA TRP A 81 4.10 -13.74 19.94
C TRP A 81 3.53 -14.31 21.23
N GLU A 82 2.23 -14.57 21.20
CA GLU A 82 1.46 -15.18 22.29
C GLU A 82 0.59 -16.30 21.70
N PHE A 83 0.27 -17.30 22.51
CA PHE A 83 -0.75 -18.28 22.10
C PHE A 83 -2.14 -17.69 22.38
N GLY A 84 -3.09 -17.96 21.49
CA GLY A 84 -4.49 -17.58 21.65
C GLY A 84 -5.37 -18.54 20.86
N ASP A 85 -6.62 -18.69 21.27
CA ASP A 85 -7.58 -19.53 20.54
C ASP A 85 -8.09 -18.75 19.31
N VAL A 86 -7.52 -19.04 18.15
CA VAL A 86 -7.81 -18.37 16.88
C VAL A 86 -7.94 -19.39 15.75
N LEU A 87 -8.87 -19.14 14.84
CA LEU A 87 -9.09 -20.02 13.68
C LEU A 87 -7.84 -20.22 12.80
N PRO A 88 -7.14 -19.15 12.33
CA PRO A 88 -5.93 -19.31 11.51
C PRO A 88 -4.68 -19.61 12.34
N ASP A 89 -3.70 -20.27 11.73
CA ASP A 89 -2.43 -20.65 12.37
C ASP A 89 -1.62 -19.44 12.87
N TYR A 90 -1.78 -18.29 12.21
CA TYR A 90 -1.04 -17.09 12.53
C TYR A 90 -1.90 -15.84 12.29
N VAL A 91 -1.99 -14.96 13.29
CA VAL A 91 -2.65 -13.66 13.14
C VAL A 91 -1.60 -12.56 13.04
N LEU A 92 -1.40 -12.06 11.82
CA LEU A 92 -0.36 -11.09 11.47
C LEU A 92 -0.80 -9.64 11.68
N GLY A 93 -2.10 -9.37 11.77
CA GLY A 93 -2.63 -8.02 11.99
C GLY A 93 -4.13 -8.02 12.22
N GLN A 94 -4.74 -6.84 12.25
CA GLN A 94 -6.19 -6.72 12.44
C GLN A 94 -7.01 -7.38 11.31
N SER A 95 -6.51 -7.30 10.07
CA SER A 95 -7.18 -7.82 8.88
C SER A 95 -6.33 -8.82 8.09
N THR A 96 -5.25 -9.31 8.68
CA THR A 96 -4.27 -10.18 8.02
C THR A 96 -4.03 -11.43 8.83
N CYS A 97 -4.18 -12.58 8.18
CA CYS A 97 -3.87 -13.88 8.77
C CYS A 97 -2.98 -14.71 7.83
N ALA A 98 -2.30 -15.69 8.40
CA ALA A 98 -1.60 -16.73 7.66
C ALA A 98 -2.01 -18.13 8.14
N LEU A 99 -2.15 -19.04 7.18
CA LEU A 99 -2.24 -20.48 7.38
C LEU A 99 -0.90 -21.10 7.01
N PHE A 100 -0.47 -22.13 7.72
CA PHE A 100 0.77 -22.84 7.49
C PHE A 100 0.51 -24.27 7.05
N LEU A 101 1.18 -24.69 5.99
CA LEU A 101 1.07 -26.05 5.48
C LEU A 101 2.43 -26.54 4.97
N SER A 102 2.89 -27.70 5.43
CA SER A 102 4.01 -28.40 4.79
C SER A 102 3.51 -29.23 3.60
N LEU A 103 4.26 -29.25 2.50
CA LEU A 103 3.93 -30.08 1.34
C LEU A 103 3.90 -31.57 1.68
N ARG A 104 4.81 -32.03 2.55
CA ARG A 104 4.79 -33.41 3.05
C ARG A 104 3.48 -33.73 3.76
N TYR A 105 2.94 -32.80 4.54
CA TYR A 105 1.65 -32.98 5.21
C TYR A 105 0.48 -32.96 4.22
N HIS A 106 0.52 -32.05 3.23
CA HIS A 106 -0.49 -31.99 2.17
C HIS A 106 -0.58 -33.30 1.37
N ASN A 107 0.55 -33.93 1.07
CA ASN A 107 0.59 -35.22 0.39
C ASN A 107 -0.05 -36.36 1.21
N LEU A 108 -0.07 -36.24 2.54
CA LEU A 108 -0.72 -37.22 3.42
C LEU A 108 -2.22 -36.92 3.60
N HIS A 109 -2.58 -35.64 3.67
CA HIS A 109 -3.95 -35.16 3.89
C HIS A 109 -4.31 -34.03 2.92
N PRO A 110 -4.70 -34.35 1.67
CA PRO A 110 -5.03 -33.34 0.66
C PRO A 110 -6.31 -32.54 0.99
N ASP A 111 -7.29 -33.16 1.64
CA ASP A 111 -8.57 -32.53 1.98
C ASP A 111 -8.50 -31.58 3.18
N TYR A 112 -7.44 -31.66 4.00
CA TYR A 112 -7.27 -30.85 5.22
C TYR A 112 -7.35 -29.34 4.93
N ILE A 113 -6.60 -28.89 3.91
CA ILE A 113 -6.51 -27.46 3.60
C ILE A 113 -7.83 -26.90 3.04
N HIS A 114 -8.60 -27.72 2.33
CA HIS A 114 -9.91 -27.34 1.81
C HIS A 114 -10.86 -27.00 2.96
N GLY A 115 -10.92 -27.87 3.99
CA GLY A 115 -11.74 -27.63 5.18
C GLY A 115 -11.28 -26.40 5.97
N ARG A 116 -9.97 -26.22 6.16
CA ARG A 116 -9.41 -25.06 6.87
C ARG A 116 -9.71 -23.74 6.15
N LEU A 117 -9.58 -23.70 4.83
CA LEU A 117 -9.94 -22.53 4.02
C LEU A 117 -11.43 -22.21 4.09
N GLN A 118 -12.28 -23.23 4.06
CA GLN A 118 -13.73 -23.07 4.17
C GLN A 118 -14.13 -22.51 5.55
N SER A 119 -13.56 -23.04 6.63
CA SER A 119 -13.82 -22.57 8.00
C SER A 119 -13.30 -21.15 8.25
N LEU A 120 -12.16 -20.77 7.65
CA LEU A 120 -11.64 -19.41 7.75
C LEU A 120 -12.55 -18.39 7.04
N GLY A 121 -13.15 -18.81 5.93
CA GLY A 121 -14.07 -17.99 5.14
C GLY A 121 -13.44 -16.68 4.68
N LYS A 122 -14.20 -15.58 4.78
CA LYS A 122 -13.77 -14.21 4.41
C LYS A 122 -13.54 -13.32 5.64
N SER A 123 -13.18 -13.92 6.77
CA SER A 123 -13.00 -13.22 8.05
C SER A 123 -11.83 -12.21 8.06
N PHE A 124 -10.86 -12.41 7.16
CA PHE A 124 -9.69 -11.54 7.00
C PHE A 124 -9.60 -11.02 5.56
N ALA A 125 -9.19 -9.76 5.41
CA ALA A 125 -9.02 -9.14 4.11
C ALA A 125 -7.82 -9.74 3.35
N LEU A 126 -6.69 -9.91 4.04
CA LEU A 126 -5.51 -10.57 3.50
C LEU A 126 -5.35 -11.95 4.16
N ARG A 127 -5.45 -12.99 3.32
CA ARG A 127 -5.31 -14.39 3.74
C ARG A 127 -4.10 -14.98 3.04
N VAL A 128 -3.05 -15.22 3.81
CA VAL A 128 -1.79 -15.78 3.31
C VAL A 128 -1.79 -17.28 3.54
N LEU A 129 -1.53 -18.07 2.50
CA LEU A 129 -1.22 -19.49 2.64
C LEU A 129 0.30 -19.66 2.53
N LEU A 130 0.95 -19.86 3.68
CA LEU A 130 2.38 -20.07 3.79
C LEU A 130 2.69 -21.56 3.66
N ILE A 131 3.32 -21.95 2.55
CA ILE A 131 3.64 -23.34 2.25
C ILE A 131 5.12 -23.60 2.44
N GLN A 132 5.45 -24.58 3.29
CA GLN A 132 6.82 -25.08 3.41
C GLN A 132 7.06 -26.19 2.38
N VAL A 133 8.04 -25.96 1.50
CA VAL A 133 8.47 -26.90 0.46
C VAL A 133 9.54 -27.84 1.04
N ASP A 134 9.10 -29.00 1.53
CA ASP A 134 9.94 -30.03 2.17
C ASP A 134 9.98 -31.37 1.39
N VAL A 135 9.53 -31.36 0.13
CA VAL A 135 9.46 -32.52 -0.77
C VAL A 135 10.34 -32.27 -1.99
N LYS A 136 10.96 -33.32 -2.54
CA LYS A 136 11.86 -33.23 -3.72
C LYS A 136 11.14 -32.81 -5.00
N ASP A 137 9.90 -33.26 -5.20
CA ASP A 137 9.11 -33.01 -6.41
C ASP A 137 7.83 -32.22 -6.09
N PRO A 138 7.91 -30.91 -5.84
CA PRO A 138 6.76 -30.11 -5.38
C PRO A 138 5.82 -29.66 -6.51
N GLN A 139 6.18 -29.86 -7.78
CA GLN A 139 5.53 -29.21 -8.93
C GLN A 139 4.03 -29.52 -9.05
N GLN A 140 3.64 -30.79 -8.88
CA GLN A 140 2.24 -31.19 -9.00
C GLN A 140 1.39 -30.67 -7.84
N ALA A 141 1.85 -30.86 -6.60
CA ALA A 141 1.17 -30.37 -5.41
C ALA A 141 1.03 -28.84 -5.42
N LEU A 142 2.10 -28.11 -5.77
CA LEU A 142 2.06 -26.66 -5.89
C LEU A 142 1.09 -26.17 -6.96
N LYS A 143 0.98 -26.88 -8.10
CA LYS A 143 0.02 -26.53 -9.15
C LYS A 143 -1.42 -26.66 -8.66
N GLU A 144 -1.73 -27.68 -7.87
CA GLU A 144 -3.06 -27.89 -7.29
C GLU A 144 -3.35 -26.86 -6.20
N LEU A 145 -2.40 -26.65 -5.28
CA LEU A 145 -2.47 -25.63 -4.23
C LEU A 145 -2.63 -24.22 -4.80
N ALA A 146 -1.91 -23.87 -5.87
CA ALA A 146 -2.02 -22.58 -6.53
C ALA A 146 -3.42 -22.36 -7.12
N LYS A 147 -4.00 -23.38 -7.77
CA LYS A 147 -5.39 -23.30 -8.26
C LYS A 147 -6.37 -23.07 -7.11
N MET A 148 -6.20 -23.80 -5.99
CA MET A 148 -7.04 -23.61 -4.81
C MET A 148 -6.92 -22.21 -4.23
N CYS A 149 -5.70 -21.67 -4.10
CA CYS A 149 -5.46 -20.32 -3.62
C CYS A 149 -6.16 -19.26 -4.49
N ILE A 150 -6.13 -19.42 -5.81
CA ILE A 150 -6.82 -18.52 -6.73
C ILE A 150 -8.34 -18.58 -6.51
N LEU A 151 -8.92 -19.77 -6.37
CA LEU A 151 -10.36 -19.93 -6.17
C LEU A 151 -10.83 -19.42 -4.80
N ALA A 152 -9.99 -19.51 -3.78
CA ALA A 152 -10.29 -19.08 -2.41
C ALA A 152 -9.94 -17.60 -2.14
N ASP A 153 -9.40 -16.87 -3.11
CA ASP A 153 -8.84 -15.52 -2.98
C ASP A 153 -7.77 -15.43 -1.87
N CYS A 154 -6.83 -16.37 -1.87
CA CYS A 154 -5.70 -16.42 -0.94
C CYS A 154 -4.37 -16.13 -1.63
N THR A 155 -3.46 -15.46 -0.93
CA THR A 155 -2.09 -15.23 -1.40
C THR A 155 -1.21 -16.41 -1.03
N LEU A 156 -0.72 -17.12 -2.05
CA LEU A 156 0.23 -18.22 -1.86
C LEU A 156 1.65 -17.68 -1.66
N VAL A 157 2.31 -18.07 -0.56
CA VAL A 157 3.73 -17.77 -0.30
C VAL A 157 4.47 -19.09 -0.07
N LEU A 158 5.59 -19.28 -0.76
CA LEU A 158 6.40 -20.49 -0.64
C LEU A 158 7.63 -20.20 0.21
N ALA A 159 7.98 -21.13 1.08
CA ALA A 159 9.21 -21.11 1.87
C ALA A 159 9.96 -22.44 1.69
N TRP A 160 11.25 -22.36 1.38
CA TRP A 160 12.14 -23.51 1.20
C TRP A 160 12.77 -23.98 2.51
N SER A 161 12.60 -23.19 3.58
CA SER A 161 13.07 -23.53 4.91
C SER A 161 12.13 -22.96 5.98
N PRO A 162 12.09 -23.56 7.19
CA PRO A 162 11.34 -23.01 8.31
C PRO A 162 11.87 -21.64 8.78
N GLU A 163 13.15 -21.33 8.53
CA GLU A 163 13.75 -20.03 8.82
C GLU A 163 13.18 -18.93 7.92
N GLU A 164 13.11 -19.22 6.62
CA GLU A 164 12.52 -18.33 5.62
C GLU A 164 11.04 -18.06 5.91
N ALA A 165 10.28 -19.11 6.25
CA ALA A 165 8.90 -19.00 6.69
C ALA A 165 8.75 -18.05 7.90
N GLY A 166 9.63 -18.16 8.89
CA GLY A 166 9.63 -17.27 10.06
C GLY A 166 9.89 -15.82 9.68
N ARG A 167 10.87 -15.59 8.80
CA ARG A 167 11.20 -14.25 8.28
C ARG A 167 10.05 -13.62 7.49
N TYR A 168 9.27 -14.41 6.76
CA TYR A 168 8.07 -13.91 6.08
C TYR A 168 7.01 -13.45 7.08
N LEU A 169 6.72 -14.24 8.12
CA LEU A 169 5.77 -13.84 9.17
C LEU A 169 6.21 -12.56 9.87
N GLU A 170 7.50 -12.42 10.20
CA GLU A 170 8.05 -11.19 10.79
C GLU A 170 7.88 -9.99 9.87
N THR A 171 8.12 -10.18 8.57
CA THR A 171 7.97 -9.13 7.56
C THR A 171 6.52 -8.71 7.45
N TYR A 172 5.58 -9.64 7.32
CA TYR A 172 4.15 -9.29 7.29
C TYR A 172 3.72 -8.51 8.52
N LYS A 173 4.22 -8.89 9.71
CA LYS A 173 3.90 -8.16 10.94
C LYS A 173 4.51 -6.76 10.98
N ALA A 174 5.78 -6.64 10.60
CA ALA A 174 6.49 -5.35 10.62
C ALA A 174 5.94 -4.35 9.59
N TYR A 175 5.33 -4.84 8.51
CA TYR A 175 4.74 -4.03 7.46
C TYR A 175 3.25 -3.70 7.67
N GLU A 176 2.62 -4.18 8.75
CA GLU A 176 1.21 -3.88 9.06
C GLU A 176 0.94 -2.37 9.19
N GLN A 177 1.93 -1.58 9.62
CA GLN A 177 1.80 -0.14 9.85
C GLN A 177 2.50 0.72 8.78
N LYS A 178 3.16 0.11 7.79
CA LYS A 178 3.92 0.86 6.80
C LYS A 178 2.98 1.35 5.69
N PRO A 179 2.98 2.66 5.38
CA PRO A 179 2.18 3.18 4.28
C PRO A 179 2.71 2.69 2.93
N ALA A 180 1.87 2.76 1.89
CA ALA A 180 2.20 2.34 0.53
C ALA A 180 3.26 3.23 -0.15
N ASP A 181 3.73 4.29 0.51
CA ASP A 181 4.73 5.23 -0.01
C ASP A 181 6.05 4.55 -0.41
N LEU A 182 6.39 3.41 0.18
CA LEU A 182 7.56 2.61 -0.22
C LEU A 182 7.40 1.90 -1.57
N LEU A 183 6.16 1.73 -2.05
CA LEU A 183 5.84 1.14 -3.36
C LEU A 183 5.68 2.21 -4.44
N MET A 184 5.62 3.49 -4.07
CA MET A 184 5.61 4.58 -5.04
C MET A 184 6.99 4.71 -5.67
N GLU A 185 6.99 4.91 -6.99
CA GLU A 185 8.19 5.26 -7.72
C GLU A 185 8.81 6.51 -7.09
N LYS A 186 10.01 6.36 -6.54
CA LYS A 186 10.81 7.50 -6.09
C LYS A 186 11.32 8.20 -7.34
N LEU A 187 10.51 9.10 -7.89
CA LEU A 187 10.97 10.02 -8.93
C LEU A 187 12.14 10.81 -8.33
N GLU A 188 13.35 10.58 -8.85
CA GLU A 188 14.50 11.42 -8.53
C GLU A 188 14.13 12.86 -8.91
N GLN A 189 14.09 13.76 -7.92
CA GLN A 189 13.66 15.15 -8.16
C GLN A 189 14.72 15.96 -8.93
N ASP A 190 15.93 15.44 -9.01
CA ASP A 190 17.07 16.06 -9.68
C ASP A 190 16.80 16.23 -11.17
N PHE A 191 16.96 17.46 -11.66
CA PHE A 191 16.76 17.80 -13.07
C PHE A 191 17.66 16.97 -13.98
N VAL A 192 18.94 16.83 -13.62
CA VAL A 192 19.93 16.06 -14.39
C VAL A 192 19.53 14.59 -14.47
N ALA A 193 19.01 14.01 -13.40
CA ALA A 193 18.55 12.63 -13.37
C ALA A 193 17.37 12.42 -14.32
N ARG A 194 16.33 13.27 -14.24
CA ARG A 194 15.15 13.18 -15.10
C ARG A 194 15.47 13.36 -16.58
N VAL A 195 16.34 14.31 -16.93
CA VAL A 195 16.75 14.50 -18.33
C VAL A 195 17.61 13.35 -18.82
N THR A 196 18.49 12.82 -17.97
CA THR A 196 19.29 11.62 -18.31
C THR A 196 18.39 10.42 -18.57
N GLU A 197 17.41 10.17 -17.70
CA GLU A 197 16.43 9.10 -17.88
C GLU A 197 15.67 9.26 -19.19
N CYS A 198 15.10 10.45 -19.43
CA CYS A 198 14.39 10.79 -20.66
C CYS A 198 15.24 10.56 -21.92
N LEU A 199 16.48 11.06 -21.96
CA LEU A 199 17.37 10.89 -23.11
C LEU A 199 17.80 9.43 -23.31
N THR A 200 18.00 8.67 -22.22
CA THR A 200 18.36 7.24 -22.30
C THR A 200 17.21 6.33 -22.77
N THR A 201 15.97 6.82 -22.85
CA THR A 201 14.88 6.08 -23.51
C THR A 201 15.12 5.90 -25.02
N VAL A 202 15.91 6.80 -25.62
CA VAL A 202 16.27 6.72 -27.04
C VAL A 202 17.30 5.63 -27.23
N LYS A 203 16.93 4.58 -27.97
CA LYS A 203 17.83 3.48 -28.31
C LYS A 203 19.12 4.06 -28.92
N SER A 204 20.27 3.78 -28.29
CA SER A 204 21.65 4.23 -28.61
C SER A 204 22.19 5.47 -27.88
N VAL A 205 21.40 6.13 -27.04
CA VAL A 205 21.87 7.20 -26.17
C VAL A 205 22.17 6.64 -24.77
N ASN A 206 23.41 6.85 -24.29
CA ASN A 206 23.84 6.42 -22.96
C ASN A 206 23.75 7.55 -21.93
N LYS A 207 23.97 7.20 -20.64
CA LYS A 207 24.07 8.20 -19.55
C LYS A 207 25.17 9.23 -19.80
N THR A 208 26.33 8.78 -20.31
CA THR A 208 27.46 9.65 -20.67
C THR A 208 27.10 10.61 -21.79
N ASP A 209 26.42 10.11 -22.82
CA ASP A 209 25.98 10.92 -23.96
C ASP A 209 24.97 11.99 -23.50
N SER A 210 24.07 11.62 -22.59
CA SER A 210 23.07 12.53 -22.02
C SER A 210 23.70 13.66 -21.21
N GLN A 211 24.76 13.34 -20.45
CA GLN A 211 25.55 14.35 -19.72
C GLN A 211 26.27 15.28 -20.69
N THR A 212 26.91 14.76 -21.74
CA THR A 212 27.57 15.58 -22.77
C THR A 212 26.56 16.52 -23.44
N LEU A 213 25.42 16.00 -23.87
CA LEU A 213 24.35 16.77 -24.49
C LEU A 213 23.84 17.89 -23.58
N LEU A 214 23.64 17.61 -22.28
CA LEU A 214 23.28 18.61 -21.28
C LEU A 214 24.36 19.69 -21.11
N THR A 215 25.64 19.30 -21.10
CA THR A 215 26.74 20.28 -20.97
C THR A 215 26.95 21.12 -22.21
N THR A 216 26.71 20.57 -23.40
CA THR A 216 26.94 21.26 -24.68
C THR A 216 25.79 22.21 -25.02
N PHE A 217 24.54 21.77 -24.87
CA PHE A 217 23.37 22.55 -25.24
C PHE A 217 22.75 23.30 -24.08
N GLY A 218 22.99 22.93 -22.81
CA GLY A 218 22.50 23.64 -21.62
C GLY A 218 21.00 23.52 -21.36
N SER A 219 20.16 23.43 -22.40
CA SER A 219 18.71 23.28 -22.31
C SER A 219 18.16 22.22 -23.26
N LEU A 220 17.04 21.60 -22.88
CA LEU A 220 16.36 20.62 -23.74
C LEU A 220 15.78 21.28 -25.01
N GLU A 221 15.36 22.54 -24.92
CA GLU A 221 14.88 23.32 -26.06
C GLU A 221 15.97 23.48 -27.12
N GLN A 222 17.17 23.90 -26.72
CA GLN A 222 18.29 24.04 -27.65
C GLN A 222 18.74 22.70 -28.22
N LEU A 223 18.64 21.62 -27.45
CA LEU A 223 18.90 20.27 -27.93
C LEU A 223 17.90 19.81 -28.98
N ILE A 224 16.61 20.13 -28.82
CA ILE A 224 15.56 19.79 -29.79
C ILE A 224 15.70 20.64 -31.06
N ALA A 225 16.06 21.91 -30.94
CA ALA A 225 16.26 22.80 -32.08
C ALA A 225 17.58 22.57 -32.85
N ALA A 226 18.51 21.80 -32.29
CA ALA A 226 19.82 21.55 -32.88
C ALA A 226 19.74 20.77 -34.21
N SER A 227 20.61 21.12 -35.15
CA SER A 227 20.73 20.37 -36.40
C SER A 227 21.38 19.00 -36.17
N ARG A 228 21.20 18.08 -37.11
CA ARG A 228 21.85 16.76 -37.06
C ARG A 228 23.37 16.88 -37.03
N GLU A 229 23.90 17.89 -37.71
CA GLU A 229 25.32 18.20 -37.79
C GLU A 229 25.85 18.70 -36.44
N ASP A 230 25.12 19.57 -35.75
CA ASP A 230 25.49 20.07 -34.42
C ASP A 230 25.49 18.95 -33.36
N LEU A 231 24.52 18.03 -33.46
CA LEU A 231 24.49 16.85 -32.60
C LEU A 231 25.71 15.93 -32.86
N ALA A 232 26.16 15.79 -34.10
CA ALA A 232 27.34 14.99 -34.44
C ALA A 232 28.67 15.62 -34.01
N LEU A 233 28.71 16.91 -33.72
CA LEU A 233 29.89 17.62 -33.19
C LEU A 233 30.10 17.38 -31.69
N CYS A 234 29.12 16.78 -30.99
CA CYS A 234 29.25 16.48 -29.57
C CYS A 234 30.29 15.37 -29.31
N PRO A 235 31.20 15.56 -28.35
CA PRO A 235 32.26 14.58 -28.09
C PRO A 235 31.67 13.24 -27.64
N GLY A 236 32.05 12.15 -28.31
CA GLY A 236 31.55 10.81 -28.01
C GLY A 236 30.19 10.45 -28.63
N LEU A 237 29.49 11.42 -29.24
CA LEU A 237 28.26 11.18 -29.98
C LEU A 237 28.56 10.91 -31.46
N GLY A 238 28.66 9.63 -31.83
CA GLY A 238 28.88 9.25 -33.23
C GLY A 238 27.71 9.66 -34.15
N PRO A 239 27.95 9.77 -35.47
CA PRO A 239 26.96 10.26 -36.45
C PRO A 239 25.69 9.38 -36.51
N GLN A 240 25.82 8.09 -36.20
CA GLN A 240 24.67 7.18 -36.11
C GLN A 240 23.78 7.46 -34.90
N LYS A 241 24.37 7.84 -33.75
CA LYS A 241 23.62 8.21 -32.54
C LYS A 241 22.93 9.55 -32.74
N ALA A 242 23.66 10.54 -33.27
CA ALA A 242 23.13 11.86 -33.60
C ALA A 242 21.95 11.77 -34.57
N ARG A 243 22.07 10.97 -35.64
CA ARG A 243 20.97 10.74 -36.59
C ARG A 243 19.74 10.12 -35.93
N ARG A 244 19.92 9.08 -35.11
CA ARG A 244 18.80 8.42 -34.43
C ARG A 244 18.10 9.33 -33.43
N LEU A 245 18.86 10.12 -32.67
CA LEU A 245 18.32 11.10 -31.74
C LEU A 245 17.50 12.17 -32.48
N PHE A 246 18.07 12.74 -33.55
CA PHE A 246 17.39 13.72 -34.38
C PHE A 246 16.10 13.16 -35.01
N ASP A 247 16.16 11.94 -35.56
CA ASP A 247 15.02 11.25 -36.16
C ASP A 247 13.92 11.01 -35.12
N VAL A 248 14.25 10.64 -33.88
CA VAL A 248 13.24 10.42 -32.82
C VAL A 248 12.55 11.72 -32.41
N LEU A 249 13.30 12.83 -32.31
CA LEU A 249 12.75 14.13 -31.90
C LEU A 249 11.85 14.77 -32.97
N HIS A 250 12.15 14.57 -34.26
CA HIS A 250 11.48 15.28 -35.36
C HIS A 250 10.53 14.42 -36.19
N LYS A 251 10.43 13.11 -35.90
CA LYS A 251 9.54 12.23 -36.65
C LYS A 251 8.07 12.53 -36.31
N PRO A 252 7.20 12.75 -37.31
CA PRO A 252 5.79 13.00 -37.05
C PRO A 252 5.13 11.76 -36.44
N PHE A 253 4.30 11.96 -35.43
CA PHE A 253 3.53 10.89 -34.79
C PHE A 253 2.47 10.28 -35.72
N LEU A 254 1.90 11.10 -36.60
CA LEU A 254 0.91 10.69 -37.58
C LEU A 254 1.56 10.48 -38.94
N LYS A 255 1.12 9.45 -39.66
CA LYS A 255 1.48 9.29 -41.07
C LYS A 255 0.80 10.42 -41.84
N VAL A 256 1.60 11.23 -42.53
CA VAL A 256 1.08 12.24 -43.45
C VAL A 256 0.20 11.51 -44.48
N PRO A 257 -1.08 11.88 -44.65
CA PRO A 257 -1.93 11.27 -45.66
C PRO A 257 -1.30 11.55 -47.03
N ARG A 258 -1.17 10.48 -47.84
CA ARG A 258 -0.66 10.55 -49.21
C ARG A 258 -1.70 11.14 -50.15
#